data_AF-S6GE81-F1
#
_entry.id   AF-S6GE81-F1
#
_cell.length_a   1.000
_cell.length_b   1.000
_cell.length_c   1.000
_cell.angle_alpha   90.00
_cell.angle_beta   90.00
_cell.angle_gamma   90.00
#
_symmetry.space_group_name_H-M   'P 1'
#
loop_
_entity.id
_entity.type
_entity.pdbx_description
1 polymer ?
#
loop_
_entity_poly.entity_id
_entity_poly.type
_entity_poly.pdbx_seq_one_letter_code
_entity_poly.pdbx_strand_id
1 'polypeptide(L)'
;MAKVKQWADIKEDFDAGSLILGNGVNMAVSGKFGYGSLFDEAAKLGHLTKPVEKVFESFDVEDFELTIPNTEKLADVISEVSIYG
;
A
#
# COMPACT_ATOMS: atom_id res chain seq x y z
N MET A 1 20.27 -19.68 3.79
CA MET A 1 20.68 -18.29 3.51
C MET A 1 19.84 -17.78 2.35
N ALA A 2 19.25 -16.59 2.48
CA ALA A 2 18.59 -15.94 1.35
C ALA A 2 19.64 -15.48 0.32
N LYS A 3 19.37 -15.67 -0.98
CA LYS A 3 20.21 -15.16 -2.06
C LYS A 3 19.58 -13.89 -2.62
N VAL A 4 20.31 -12.79 -2.57
CA VAL A 4 19.94 -11.55 -3.26
C VAL A 4 20.21 -11.73 -4.76
N LYS A 5 19.22 -11.43 -5.60
CA LYS A 5 19.35 -11.46 -7.06
C LYS A 5 19.28 -10.04 -7.62
N GLN A 6 19.95 -9.78 -8.73
CA GLN A 6 19.81 -8.51 -9.44
C GLN A 6 18.44 -8.47 -10.11
N TRP A 7 17.76 -7.32 -10.06
CA TRP A 7 16.45 -7.16 -10.67
C TRP A 7 16.45 -7.48 -12.17
N ALA A 8 17.50 -7.05 -12.88
CA ALA A 8 17.65 -7.29 -14.31
C ALA A 8 17.63 -8.79 -14.68
N ASP A 9 18.04 -9.66 -13.76
CA ASP A 9 18.14 -11.10 -13.97
C ASP A 9 16.83 -11.85 -13.69
N ILE A 10 15.85 -11.21 -13.06
CA ILE A 10 14.58 -11.84 -12.64
C ILE A 10 13.33 -11.15 -13.18
N LYS A 11 13.46 -9.95 -13.76
CA LYS A 11 12.31 -9.14 -14.18
C LYS A 11 11.32 -9.89 -15.08
N GLU A 12 11.81 -10.78 -15.95
CA GLU A 12 11.01 -11.57 -16.90
C GLU A 12 10.10 -12.59 -16.19
N ASP A 13 10.49 -13.05 -14.99
CA ASP A 13 9.67 -13.92 -14.14
C ASP A 13 8.45 -13.16 -13.55
N PHE A 14 8.43 -11.83 -13.64
CA PHE A 14 7.42 -10.95 -13.07
C PHE A 14 6.77 -10.05 -14.12
N ASP A 15 6.79 -10.42 -15.41
CA ASP A 15 6.24 -9.61 -16.51
C ASP A 15 4.74 -9.26 -16.37
N ALA A 16 3.98 -10.06 -15.60
CA ALA A 16 2.57 -9.81 -15.27
C ALA A 16 2.36 -9.24 -13.85
N GLY A 17 3.44 -8.98 -13.12
CA GLY A 17 3.42 -8.50 -11.74
C GLY A 17 3.58 -6.98 -11.65
N SER A 18 2.99 -6.39 -10.62
CA SER A 18 3.25 -4.99 -10.25
C SER A 18 4.34 -4.94 -9.19
N LEU A 19 5.36 -4.12 -9.40
CA LEU A 19 6.39 -3.85 -8.39
C LEU A 19 5.84 -2.86 -7.36
N ILE A 20 5.62 -3.32 -6.13
CA ILE A 20 5.29 -2.46 -5.00
C ILE A 20 6.60 -2.12 -4.29
N LEU A 21 7.04 -0.87 -4.43
CA LEU A 21 8.17 -0.34 -3.69
C LEU A 21 7.65 0.23 -2.37
N GLY A 22 7.99 -0.43 -1.26
CA GLY A 22 7.75 0.13 0.07
C GLY A 22 8.59 1.40 0.29
N ASN A 23 8.14 2.26 1.20
CA ASN A 23 8.82 3.53 1.50
C ASN A 23 10.14 3.38 2.25
N GLY A 24 10.62 2.15 2.51
CA GLY A 24 11.84 1.89 3.27
C GLY A 24 13.09 2.60 2.73
N VAL A 25 13.23 2.70 1.39
CA VAL A 25 14.34 3.45 0.76
C VAL A 25 14.21 4.95 1.03
N ASN A 26 13.01 5.50 0.98
CA ASN A 26 12.76 6.93 1.20
C ASN A 26 12.85 7.30 2.70
N MET A 27 12.48 6.39 3.60
CA MET A 27 12.65 6.55 5.05
C MET A 27 14.12 6.65 5.46
N ALA A 28 15.03 6.00 4.73
CA ALA A 28 16.47 6.13 4.96
C ALA A 28 17.00 7.54 4.65
N VAL A 29 16.27 8.32 3.83
CA VAL A 29 16.59 9.72 3.50
C VAL A 29 15.89 10.69 4.45
N SER A 30 14.65 10.40 4.87
CA SER A 30 13.90 11.22 5.83
C SER A 30 12.76 10.45 6.48
N GLY A 31 12.63 10.57 7.81
CA GLY A 31 11.51 9.97 8.56
C GLY A 31 10.11 10.47 8.16
N LYS A 32 10.03 11.57 7.40
CA LYS A 32 8.76 12.09 6.84
C LYS A 32 8.13 11.17 5.79
N PHE A 33 8.89 10.21 5.26
CA PHE A 33 8.39 9.18 4.36
C PHE A 33 7.83 7.95 5.09
N GLY A 34 7.72 8.01 6.43
CA GLY A 34 6.98 7.00 7.19
C GLY A 34 5.49 7.01 6.83
N TYR A 35 4.86 5.84 6.92
CA TYR A 35 3.48 5.65 6.45
C TYR A 35 2.45 6.56 7.14
N GLY A 36 2.53 6.77 8.46
CA GLY A 36 1.63 7.71 9.15
C GLY A 36 1.77 9.16 8.66
N SER A 37 3.01 9.61 8.39
CA SER A 37 3.23 10.96 7.82
C SER A 37 2.68 11.11 6.41
N LEU A 38 2.74 10.05 5.61
CA LEU A 38 2.16 10.04 4.26
C LEU A 38 0.64 9.95 4.29
N PHE A 39 0.08 9.18 5.24
CA PHE A 39 -1.36 9.08 5.47
C PHE A 39 -1.93 10.45 5.84
N ASP A 40 -1.33 11.12 6.83
CA ASP A 40 -1.72 12.47 7.26
C ASP A 40 -1.69 13.48 6.11
N GLU A 41 -0.64 13.44 5.29
CA GLU A 41 -0.48 14.37 4.17
C GLU A 41 -1.47 14.05 3.04
N ALA A 42 -1.70 12.76 2.74
CA ALA A 42 -2.71 12.34 1.77
C ALA A 42 -4.13 12.73 2.19
N ALA A 43 -4.45 12.62 3.48
CA ALA A 43 -5.73 13.05 4.04
C ALA A 43 -5.91 14.58 3.89
N LYS A 44 -4.90 15.36 4.30
CA LYS A 44 -4.93 16.84 4.18
C LYS A 44 -5.09 17.32 2.75
N LEU A 45 -4.45 16.64 1.80
CA LEU A 45 -4.49 16.98 0.38
C LEU A 45 -5.75 16.44 -0.33
N GLY A 46 -6.61 15.68 0.37
CA GLY A 46 -7.83 15.10 -0.20
C GLY A 46 -7.57 13.96 -1.19
N HIS A 47 -6.43 13.28 -1.06
CA HIS A 47 -6.07 12.13 -1.89
C HIS A 47 -6.66 10.81 -1.37
N LEU A 48 -7.12 10.77 -0.12
CA LEU A 48 -7.89 9.65 0.41
C LEU A 48 -9.35 9.83 -0.01
N THR A 49 -9.78 9.01 -0.97
CA THR A 49 -11.21 8.94 -1.32
C THR A 49 -11.96 8.20 -0.20
N LYS A 50 -13.27 8.46 -0.04
CA LYS A 50 -14.09 7.78 0.98
C LYS A 50 -13.95 6.24 1.01
N PRO A 51 -13.87 5.55 -0.14
CA PRO A 51 -13.55 4.12 -0.17
C PRO A 51 -12.19 3.76 0.46
N VAL A 52 -11.17 4.56 0.17
CA VAL A 52 -9.81 4.34 0.67
C VAL A 52 -9.76 4.60 2.17
N GLU A 53 -10.41 5.65 2.66
CA GLU A 53 -10.54 5.93 4.09
C GLU A 53 -11.19 4.76 4.84
N LYS A 54 -12.28 4.21 4.30
CA LYS A 54 -12.95 3.02 4.87
C LYS A 54 -12.06 1.80 4.96
N VAL A 55 -11.17 1.60 3.98
CA VAL A 55 -10.19 0.50 4.03
C VAL A 55 -9.29 0.70 5.26
N PHE A 56 -8.69 1.87 5.44
CA PHE A 56 -7.82 2.14 6.59
C PHE A 56 -8.56 2.03 7.93
N GLU A 57 -9.78 2.57 8.03
CA GLU A 57 -10.63 2.44 9.22
C GLU A 57 -10.95 0.97 9.55
N SER A 58 -11.23 0.14 8.53
CA SER A 58 -11.61 -1.28 8.73
C SER A 58 -10.48 -2.14 9.30
N PHE A 59 -9.24 -1.68 9.11
CA PHE A 59 -8.04 -2.37 9.59
C PHE A 59 -7.44 -1.72 10.83
N ASP A 60 -7.91 -0.56 11.27
CA ASP A 60 -7.34 0.25 12.36
C ASP A 60 -5.83 0.47 12.18
N VAL A 61 -5.43 0.79 10.94
CA VAL A 61 -4.04 1.04 10.57
C VAL A 61 -3.91 2.28 9.70
N GLU A 62 -2.76 2.94 9.79
CA GLU A 62 -2.32 4.01 8.89
C GLU A 62 -1.17 3.53 7.98
N ASP A 63 -0.81 2.25 8.10
CA ASP A 63 0.27 1.61 7.35
C ASP A 63 -0.24 1.07 6.02
N PHE A 64 0.22 1.68 4.93
CA PHE A 64 -0.14 1.28 3.58
C PHE A 64 0.31 -0.16 3.24
N GLU A 65 1.38 -0.68 3.86
CA GLU A 65 1.81 -2.07 3.65
C GLU A 65 0.91 -3.07 4.37
N LEU A 66 0.29 -2.69 5.49
CA LEU A 66 -0.63 -3.56 6.24
C LEU A 66 -2.02 -3.65 5.62
N THR A 67 -2.35 -2.78 4.66
CA THR A 67 -3.52 -2.98 3.81
C THR A 67 -3.34 -4.18 2.86
N ILE A 68 -2.12 -4.47 2.42
CA ILE A 68 -1.82 -5.46 1.36
C ILE A 68 -2.01 -6.94 1.78
N PRO A 69 -1.62 -7.42 2.98
CA PRO A 69 -1.75 -8.85 3.33
C PRO A 69 -3.18 -9.31 3.67
N ASN A 70 -4.17 -8.40 3.79
CA ASN A 70 -5.56 -8.74 4.08
C ASN A 70 -6.44 -8.74 2.82
N THR A 71 -5.95 -9.34 1.74
CA THR A 71 -6.63 -9.37 0.42
C THR A 71 -8.07 -9.88 0.47
N GLU A 72 -8.41 -10.80 1.40
CA GLU A 72 -9.80 -11.28 1.56
C GLU A 72 -10.73 -10.20 2.14
N LYS A 73 -10.31 -9.51 3.22
CA LYS A 73 -11.08 -8.39 3.79
C LYS A 73 -11.12 -7.18 2.84
N LEU A 74 -10.06 -6.96 2.06
CA LEU A 74 -10.05 -5.96 0.99
C LEU A 74 -11.09 -6.27 -0.09
N ALA A 75 -11.25 -7.54 -0.46
CA ALA A 75 -12.28 -7.95 -1.42
C ALA A 75 -13.69 -7.66 -0.89
N ASP A 76 -13.95 -7.89 0.41
CA ASP A 76 -15.21 -7.54 1.06
C ASP A 76 -15.46 -6.02 1.04
N VAL A 77 -14.46 -5.21 1.40
CA VAL A 77 -14.58 -3.74 1.39
C VAL A 77 -14.76 -3.19 -0.03
N ILE A 78 -14.02 -3.71 -1.02
CA ILE A 78 -14.18 -3.33 -2.43
C ILE A 78 -15.57 -3.73 -2.93
N SER A 79 -16.06 -4.92 -2.53
CA SER A 79 -17.40 -5.37 -2.89
C SER A 79 -18.45 -4.40 -2.35
N GLU A 80 -18.37 -3.99 -1.07
CA GLU A 80 -19.28 -3.02 -0.46
C GLU A 80 -19.20 -1.64 -1.10
N VAL A 81 -18.01 -1.16 -1.45
CA VAL A 81 -17.84 0.14 -2.13
C VAL A 81 -18.45 0.11 -3.54
N SER A 82 -18.29 -0.98 -4.28
CA SER A 82 -18.80 -1.11 -5.65
C SER A 82 -20.32 -1.23 -5.75
N ILE A 83 -21.04 -1.57 -4.66
CA ILE A 83 -22.52 -1.62 -4.67
C ILE A 83 -23.16 -0.24 -4.48
N TYR A 84 -22.39 0.76 -4.03
CA TYR A 84 -22.86 2.13 -3.77
C TYR A 84 -22.35 3.17 -4.79
N GLY A 85 -21.67 2.72 -5.86
CA GLY A 85 -21.19 3.55 -6.98
C GLY A 85 -22.11 3.52 -8.19
#